data_AF-A0A6P6DPE7-F1
#
_entry.id   AF-A0A6P6DPE7-F1
#
_cell.length_a   1.000
_cell.length_b   1.000
_cell.length_c   1.000
_cell.angle_alpha   90.00
_cell.angle_beta   90.00
_cell.angle_gamma   90.00
#
_symmetry.space_group_name_H-M   'P 1'
#
loop_
_entity.id
_entity.type
_entity.pdbx_description
1 polymer ?
#
loop_
_entity_poly.entity_id
_entity_poly.type
_entity_poly.pdbx_seq_one_letter_code
_entity_poly.pdbx_strand_id
1 'polypeptide(L)'
;MNVIYPLAVPKGRRLSCEVCEAPAERVCTACTVTYYCSVVHQKADWRSIHEKICQLLIPLRTSMPFYNSEEEWQHGLQQLQQRQKHLIEFCYTVAQKYLFEGKHEDAVPAALHSLRFRMAMHGLSSVELVPAYLLLAEASLGLGRIVQAEEYLSQAQWTVLKSTDCSNATYSLLHRNLGLLYIAKENYEEARYHLANDIYFASCAFGTEDIRTSGGYFHLANIFYNLKKLDLADTLYTKVSEIWHKYLNDHYQVLSQARNQQIDLLGKRFVNDTGLGTGIRHESPHVSQRPTARCARAKQHSRVA
;
A
#
# COMPACT_ATOMS: atom_id res chain seq x y z
N MET A 1 25.79 33.90 -7.12
CA MET A 1 24.62 34.18 -6.25
C MET A 1 23.38 34.02 -7.11
N ASN A 2 22.37 33.26 -6.65
CA ASN A 2 21.24 32.89 -7.52
C ASN A 2 20.15 33.97 -7.44
N VAL A 3 19.94 34.67 -8.55
CA VAL A 3 18.99 35.79 -8.65
C VAL A 3 17.56 35.32 -8.29
N ILE A 4 16.89 36.10 -7.46
CA ILE A 4 15.48 35.90 -7.11
C ILE A 4 14.65 36.70 -8.10
N TYR A 5 14.00 36.01 -9.03
CA TYR A 5 12.92 36.59 -9.82
C TYR A 5 11.58 36.27 -9.15
N PRO A 6 10.87 37.26 -8.58
CA PRO A 6 9.55 37.03 -8.03
C PRO A 6 8.55 36.76 -9.16
N LEU A 7 7.55 35.90 -8.90
CA LEU A 7 6.47 35.66 -9.86
C LEU A 7 5.68 36.94 -10.16
N ALA A 8 5.65 37.33 -11.43
CA ALA A 8 4.77 38.39 -11.94
C ALA A 8 3.33 37.87 -12.06
N VAL A 9 2.62 37.78 -10.93
CA VAL A 9 1.25 37.23 -10.88
C VAL A 9 0.23 38.30 -11.34
N PRO A 10 -0.65 38.00 -12.32
CA PRO A 10 -1.70 38.94 -12.73
C PRO A 10 -2.65 39.29 -11.57
N LYS A 11 -3.06 40.58 -11.49
CA LYS A 11 -3.97 41.07 -10.44
C LYS A 11 -5.21 40.18 -10.32
N GLY A 12 -5.48 39.68 -9.11
CA GLY A 12 -6.62 38.82 -8.80
C GLY A 12 -6.31 37.31 -8.79
N ARG A 13 -5.25 36.84 -9.48
CA ARG A 13 -4.84 35.44 -9.40
C ARG A 13 -3.99 35.23 -8.13
N ARG A 14 -4.33 34.23 -7.31
CA ARG A 14 -3.47 33.76 -6.21
C ARG A 14 -2.80 32.45 -6.64
N LEU A 15 -1.48 32.38 -6.50
CA LEU A 15 -0.71 31.15 -6.67
C LEU A 15 -0.23 30.72 -5.29
N SER A 16 -0.51 29.48 -4.91
CA SER A 16 -0.20 28.90 -3.61
C SER A 16 0.96 27.91 -3.70
N CYS A 17 1.69 27.73 -2.60
CA CYS A 17 2.81 26.80 -2.52
C CYS A 17 2.32 25.35 -2.48
N GLU A 18 2.89 24.49 -3.32
CA GLU A 18 2.52 23.07 -3.42
C GLU A 18 2.74 22.28 -2.11
N VAL A 19 3.53 22.78 -1.15
CA VAL A 19 3.81 22.08 0.13
C VAL A 19 3.04 22.67 1.32
N CYS A 20 2.79 23.99 1.36
CA CYS A 20 2.21 24.66 2.55
C CYS A 20 1.11 25.69 2.24
N GLU A 21 0.69 25.81 0.99
CA GLU A 21 -0.42 26.65 0.49
C GLU A 21 -0.26 28.18 0.66
N ALA A 22 0.75 28.63 1.41
CA ALA A 22 1.19 30.03 1.48
C ALA A 22 1.50 30.62 0.09
N PRO A 23 1.43 31.96 -0.09
CA PRO A 23 1.68 32.61 -1.38
C PRO A 23 2.99 32.16 -2.04
N ALA A 24 2.92 31.79 -3.32
CA ALA A 24 4.08 31.32 -4.07
C ALA A 24 4.86 32.46 -4.72
N GLU A 25 6.19 32.39 -4.63
CA GLU A 25 7.13 33.36 -5.20
C GLU A 25 7.90 32.79 -6.39
N ARG A 26 7.88 31.46 -6.59
CA ARG A 26 8.70 30.71 -7.54
C ARG A 26 7.86 29.66 -8.27
N VAL A 27 8.27 29.28 -9.49
CA VAL A 27 7.65 28.22 -10.30
C VAL A 27 8.68 27.15 -10.69
N CYS A 28 8.24 25.91 -10.86
CA CYS A 28 9.05 24.86 -11.46
C CYS A 28 9.35 25.18 -12.94
N THR A 29 10.62 25.30 -13.30
CA THR A 29 11.05 25.68 -14.66
C THR A 29 10.80 24.60 -15.71
N ALA A 30 10.60 23.34 -15.30
CA ALA A 30 10.44 22.21 -16.21
C ALA A 30 8.98 21.90 -16.59
N CYS A 31 8.00 22.25 -15.74
CA CYS A 31 6.57 22.04 -16.02
C CYS A 31 5.74 23.32 -16.07
N THR A 32 6.25 24.44 -15.52
CA THR A 32 5.61 25.76 -15.37
C THR A 32 4.23 25.80 -14.68
N VAL A 33 3.68 24.66 -14.25
CA VAL A 33 2.34 24.52 -13.65
C VAL A 33 2.34 24.28 -12.12
N THR A 34 3.51 24.35 -11.47
CA THR A 34 3.67 24.09 -10.03
C THR A 34 4.53 25.16 -9.36
N TYR A 35 4.09 25.61 -8.18
CA TYR A 35 4.54 26.85 -7.56
C TYR A 35 4.97 26.65 -6.10
N TYR A 36 5.93 27.45 -5.64
CA TYR A 36 6.53 27.34 -4.30
C TYR A 36 6.78 28.71 -3.68
N CYS A 37 6.60 28.82 -2.36
CA CYS A 37 7.02 30.00 -1.59
C CYS A 37 8.53 30.03 -1.35
N SER A 38 9.21 28.88 -1.32
CA SER A 38 10.63 28.80 -0.96
C SER A 38 11.39 27.73 -1.75
N VAL A 39 12.72 27.89 -1.82
CA VAL A 39 13.63 26.87 -2.37
C VAL A 39 13.64 25.59 -1.51
N VAL A 40 13.32 25.69 -0.22
CA VAL A 40 13.20 24.53 0.68
C VAL A 40 12.02 23.65 0.26
N HIS A 41 10.84 24.25 0.06
CA HIS A 41 9.64 23.51 -0.38
C HIS A 41 9.79 22.97 -1.80
N GLN A 42 10.43 23.72 -2.70
CA GLN A 42 10.78 23.21 -4.04
C GLN A 42 11.68 21.96 -3.98
N LYS A 43 12.69 21.94 -3.10
CA LYS A 43 13.58 20.79 -2.91
C LYS A 43 12.89 19.60 -2.24
N ALA A 44 12.03 19.85 -1.27
CA ALA A 44 11.25 18.80 -0.59
C ALA A 44 10.29 18.10 -1.57
N ASP A 45 9.52 18.85 -2.35
CA ASP A 45 8.65 18.28 -3.37
C ASP A 45 9.45 17.50 -4.43
N TRP A 46 10.59 18.04 -4.88
CA TRP A 46 11.47 17.36 -5.85
C TRP A 46 12.01 16.02 -5.35
N ARG A 47 12.58 15.98 -4.13
CA ARG A 47 13.15 14.77 -3.53
C ARG A 47 12.08 13.70 -3.26
N SER A 48 10.86 14.12 -2.91
CA SER A 48 9.72 13.24 -2.67
C SER A 48 9.15 12.67 -3.96
N ILE A 49 8.56 13.51 -4.82
CA ILE A 49 7.67 13.05 -5.89
C ILE A 49 7.78 13.87 -7.17
N HIS A 50 8.07 15.18 -7.10
CA HIS A 50 7.95 16.09 -8.23
C HIS A 50 8.80 15.67 -9.42
N GLU A 51 10.04 15.19 -9.20
CA GLU A 51 10.91 14.68 -10.26
C GLU A 51 10.22 13.63 -11.15
N LYS A 52 9.41 12.76 -10.54
CA LYS A 52 8.72 11.63 -11.17
C LYS A 52 7.41 12.06 -11.84
N ILE A 53 6.73 13.09 -11.32
CA ILE A 53 5.41 13.56 -11.81
C ILE A 53 5.45 14.85 -12.62
N CYS A 54 6.61 15.54 -12.69
CA CYS A 54 6.79 16.88 -13.27
C CYS A 54 6.09 17.05 -14.63
N GLN A 55 6.32 16.13 -15.57
CA GLN A 55 5.73 16.18 -16.92
C GLN A 55 4.28 15.67 -16.95
N LEU A 56 3.91 14.78 -16.03
CA LEU A 56 2.54 14.24 -15.89
C LEU A 56 1.55 15.28 -15.34
N LEU A 57 2.05 16.30 -14.63
CA LEU A 57 1.28 17.43 -14.11
C LEU A 57 0.76 18.37 -15.20
N ILE A 58 1.47 18.51 -16.34
CA ILE A 58 1.16 19.52 -17.35
C ILE A 58 -0.25 19.33 -17.93
N PRO A 59 -0.64 18.14 -18.46
CA PRO A 59 -1.96 17.95 -19.08
C PRO A 59 -3.14 18.01 -18.10
N LEU A 60 -2.88 18.03 -16.79
CA LEU A 60 -3.89 18.13 -15.73
C LEU A 60 -4.05 19.56 -15.19
N ARG A 61 -3.16 20.48 -15.58
CA ARG A 61 -3.13 21.87 -15.11
C ARG A 61 -3.20 22.90 -16.25
N THR A 62 -3.00 22.47 -17.50
CA THR A 62 -3.39 23.22 -18.71
C THR A 62 -4.89 23.07 -18.99
N SER A 63 -5.48 24.03 -19.70
CA SER A 63 -6.81 23.85 -20.31
C SER A 63 -6.81 22.65 -21.28
N MET A 64 -7.93 21.95 -21.40
CA MET A 64 -8.08 20.94 -22.45
C MET A 64 -7.92 21.55 -23.85
N PRO A 65 -7.45 20.78 -24.85
CA PRO A 65 -7.50 21.18 -26.25
C PRO A 65 -8.93 21.48 -26.71
N PHE A 66 -9.04 22.23 -27.81
CA PHE A 66 -10.28 22.26 -28.59
C PHE A 66 -10.40 20.95 -29.36
N TYR A 67 -11.58 20.32 -29.31
CA TYR A 67 -11.91 19.06 -29.99
C TYR A 67 -12.96 19.32 -31.05
N ASN A 68 -12.90 18.60 -32.18
CA ASN A 68 -13.78 18.84 -33.32
C ASN A 68 -15.03 17.94 -33.30
N SER A 69 -15.01 16.86 -32.50
CA SER A 69 -16.17 15.98 -32.30
C SER A 69 -16.43 15.69 -30.81
N GLU A 70 -17.68 15.33 -30.52
CA GLU A 70 -18.11 14.88 -29.19
C GLU A 70 -17.36 13.60 -28.76
N GLU A 71 -17.08 12.70 -29.69
CA GLU A 71 -16.34 11.44 -29.42
C GLU A 71 -14.88 11.72 -29.01
N GLU A 72 -14.21 12.66 -29.69
CA GLU A 72 -12.87 13.12 -29.31
C GLU A 72 -12.85 13.77 -27.92
N TRP A 73 -13.87 14.58 -27.61
CA TRP A 73 -14.01 15.27 -26.32
C TRP A 73 -14.26 14.29 -25.16
N GLN A 74 -15.17 13.32 -25.34
CA GLN A 74 -15.43 12.27 -24.35
C GLN A 74 -14.20 11.39 -24.12
N HIS A 75 -13.49 11.01 -25.18
CA HIS A 75 -12.23 10.27 -25.08
C HIS A 75 -11.13 11.10 -24.37
N GLY A 76 -11.05 12.41 -24.63
CA GLY A 76 -10.17 13.34 -23.93
C GLY A 76 -10.44 13.39 -22.43
N LEU A 77 -11.71 13.50 -22.02
CA LEU A 77 -12.14 13.44 -20.62
C LEU A 77 -11.78 12.09 -19.95
N GLN A 78 -12.02 10.97 -20.63
CA GLN A 78 -11.66 9.64 -20.12
C GLN A 78 -10.14 9.51 -19.91
N GLN A 79 -9.32 10.00 -20.85
CA GLN A 79 -7.87 10.02 -20.68
C GLN A 79 -7.43 10.92 -19.50
N LEU A 80 -8.05 12.09 -19.33
CA LEU A 80 -7.75 13.00 -18.22
C LEU A 80 -8.08 12.32 -16.88
N GLN A 81 -9.25 11.70 -16.76
CA GLN A 81 -9.66 10.95 -15.57
C GLN A 81 -8.71 9.79 -15.26
N GLN A 82 -8.29 9.03 -16.29
CA GLN A 82 -7.38 7.89 -16.11
C GLN A 82 -5.97 8.33 -15.69
N ARG A 83 -5.47 9.47 -16.21
CA ARG A 83 -4.20 10.07 -15.78
C ARG A 83 -4.25 10.55 -14.33
N GLN A 84 -5.39 11.10 -13.88
CA GLN A 84 -5.59 11.48 -12.48
C GLN A 84 -5.60 10.26 -11.55
N LYS A 85 -6.36 9.19 -11.88
CA LYS A 85 -6.37 7.93 -11.11
C LYS A 85 -4.95 7.34 -10.95
N HIS A 86 -4.22 7.21 -12.05
CA HIS A 86 -2.84 6.73 -12.03
C HIS A 86 -1.93 7.60 -11.12
N LEU A 87 -2.05 8.93 -11.17
CA LEU A 87 -1.27 9.82 -10.30
C LEU A 87 -1.68 9.74 -8.82
N ILE A 88 -2.97 9.53 -8.52
CA ILE A 88 -3.44 9.28 -7.15
C ILE A 88 -2.75 8.05 -6.57
N GLU A 89 -2.78 6.93 -7.30
CA GLU A 89 -2.20 5.64 -6.92
C GLU A 89 -0.67 5.70 -6.83
N PHE A 90 -0.02 6.37 -7.79
CA PHE A 90 1.43 6.55 -7.81
C PHE A 90 1.92 7.41 -6.64
N CYS A 91 1.25 8.53 -6.34
CA CYS A 91 1.61 9.37 -5.19
C CYS A 91 1.33 8.65 -3.85
N TYR A 92 0.23 7.89 -3.78
CA TYR A 92 -0.12 7.07 -2.61
C TYR A 92 0.94 5.98 -2.32
N THR A 93 1.33 5.20 -3.33
CA THR A 93 2.33 4.13 -3.19
C THR A 93 3.74 4.66 -2.90
N VAL A 94 4.13 5.81 -3.47
CA VAL A 94 5.39 6.47 -3.13
C VAL A 94 5.39 7.00 -1.69
N ALA A 95 4.29 7.57 -1.21
CA ALA A 95 4.15 7.98 0.19
C ALA A 95 4.22 6.78 1.16
N GLN A 96 3.49 5.70 0.89
CA GLN A 96 3.59 4.45 1.67
C GLN A 96 5.02 3.92 1.72
N LYS A 97 5.74 3.93 0.59
CA LYS A 97 7.15 3.51 0.54
C LYS A 97 8.03 4.38 1.46
N TYR A 98 7.87 5.70 1.45
CA TYR A 98 8.65 6.58 2.33
C TYR A 98 8.32 6.38 3.81
N LEU A 99 7.06 6.09 4.18
CA LEU A 99 6.70 5.73 5.55
C LEU A 99 7.37 4.42 5.99
N PHE A 100 7.34 3.38 5.15
CA PHE A 100 8.02 2.11 5.41
C PHE A 100 9.54 2.26 5.51
N GLU A 101 10.15 3.17 4.75
CA GLU A 101 11.57 3.52 4.85
C GLU A 101 11.91 4.47 6.03
N GLY A 102 10.93 4.86 6.88
CA GLY A 102 11.12 5.82 7.98
C GLY A 102 11.39 7.27 7.54
N LYS A 103 11.23 7.57 6.25
CA LYS A 103 11.51 8.88 5.64
C LYS A 103 10.28 9.77 5.69
N HIS A 104 9.78 10.03 6.90
CA HIS A 104 8.53 10.75 7.11
C HIS A 104 8.51 12.16 6.48
N GLU A 105 9.66 12.85 6.38
CA GLU A 105 9.77 14.13 5.65
C GLU A 105 9.51 13.99 4.14
N ASP A 106 10.01 12.91 3.51
CA ASP A 106 9.80 12.62 2.08
C ASP A 106 8.38 12.09 1.81
N ALA A 107 7.70 11.52 2.81
CA ALA A 107 6.33 11.04 2.68
C ALA A 107 5.31 12.18 2.53
N VAL A 108 5.52 13.32 3.21
CA VAL A 108 4.52 14.42 3.27
C VAL A 108 4.17 14.98 1.88
N PRO A 109 5.11 15.38 0.99
CA PRO A 109 4.72 15.95 -0.31
C PRO A 109 3.99 14.94 -1.20
N ALA A 110 4.43 13.68 -1.24
CA ALA A 110 3.76 12.61 -1.97
C ALA A 110 2.31 12.39 -1.47
N ALA A 111 2.09 12.40 -0.15
CA ALA A 111 0.74 12.28 0.41
C ALA A 111 -0.12 13.53 0.13
N LEU A 112 0.45 14.74 0.17
CA LEU A 112 -0.24 16.00 -0.21
C LEU A 112 -0.68 15.99 -1.68
N HIS A 113 0.17 15.51 -2.62
CA HIS A 113 -0.22 15.37 -4.02
C HIS A 113 -1.35 14.35 -4.20
N SER A 114 -1.28 13.19 -3.54
CA SER A 114 -2.37 12.20 -3.56
C SER A 114 -3.68 12.82 -3.04
N LEU A 115 -3.64 13.56 -1.93
CA LEU A 115 -4.80 14.27 -1.39
C LEU A 115 -5.37 15.27 -2.39
N ARG A 116 -4.55 16.15 -2.99
CA ARG A 116 -5.04 17.17 -3.94
C ARG A 116 -5.64 16.57 -5.21
N PHE A 117 -5.06 15.50 -5.76
CA PHE A 117 -5.67 14.81 -6.90
C PHE A 117 -7.00 14.15 -6.51
N ARG A 118 -7.09 13.53 -5.33
CA ARG A 118 -8.34 12.96 -4.79
C ARG A 118 -9.42 14.04 -4.58
N MET A 119 -9.05 15.22 -4.06
CA MET A 119 -9.95 16.38 -3.92
C MET A 119 -10.42 16.91 -5.28
N ALA A 120 -9.53 17.00 -6.28
CA ALA A 120 -9.88 17.46 -7.63
C ALA A 120 -10.77 16.46 -8.39
N MET A 121 -10.65 15.16 -8.12
CA MET A 121 -11.46 14.11 -8.73
C MET A 121 -12.82 13.89 -8.07
N HIS A 122 -12.88 13.92 -6.73
CA HIS A 122 -14.03 13.44 -5.96
C HIS A 122 -14.68 14.51 -5.06
N GLY A 123 -14.12 15.72 -5.01
CA GLY A 123 -14.59 16.80 -4.15
C GLY A 123 -14.19 16.64 -2.67
N LEU A 124 -14.48 17.68 -1.89
CA LEU A 124 -13.97 17.85 -0.51
C LEU A 124 -14.62 16.93 0.54
N SER A 125 -15.69 16.20 0.18
CA SER A 125 -16.49 15.38 1.12
C SER A 125 -16.42 13.87 0.85
N SER A 126 -15.58 13.43 -0.10
CA SER A 126 -15.52 12.01 -0.50
C SER A 126 -14.69 11.15 0.45
N VAL A 127 -15.13 9.91 0.68
CA VAL A 127 -14.36 8.85 1.37
C VAL A 127 -12.99 8.62 0.71
N GLU A 128 -12.89 8.89 -0.60
CA GLU A 128 -11.62 8.84 -1.33
C GLU A 128 -10.56 9.83 -0.80
N LEU A 129 -10.87 10.79 0.06
CA LEU A 129 -9.83 11.60 0.71
C LEU A 129 -9.14 10.87 1.88
N VAL A 130 -9.85 9.94 2.53
CA VAL A 130 -9.42 9.30 3.78
C VAL A 130 -8.05 8.62 3.68
N PRO A 131 -7.72 7.83 2.63
CA PRO A 131 -6.41 7.19 2.53
C PRO A 131 -5.24 8.19 2.50
N ALA A 132 -5.44 9.39 1.94
CA ALA A 132 -4.39 10.42 1.89
C ALA A 132 -4.27 11.19 3.23
N TYR A 133 -5.38 11.45 3.92
CA TYR A 133 -5.34 11.99 5.29
C TYR A 133 -4.62 11.05 6.26
N LEU A 134 -4.84 9.74 6.15
CA LEU A 134 -4.17 8.75 7.00
C LEU A 134 -2.66 8.71 6.77
N LEU A 135 -2.19 8.76 5.51
CA LEU A 135 -0.75 8.89 5.20
C LEU A 135 -0.13 10.17 5.77
N LEU A 136 -0.86 11.29 5.71
CA LEU A 136 -0.41 12.57 6.27
C LEU A 136 -0.36 12.55 7.79
N ALA A 137 -1.30 11.86 8.44
CA ALA A 137 -1.27 11.63 9.88
C ALA A 137 -0.09 10.75 10.30
N GLU A 138 0.11 9.61 9.64
CA GLU A 138 1.23 8.68 9.91
C GLU A 138 2.60 9.36 9.71
N ALA A 139 2.75 10.16 8.64
CA ALA A 139 3.93 11.00 8.43
C ALA A 139 4.10 12.05 9.54
N SER A 140 3.01 12.68 9.98
CA SER A 140 3.06 13.69 11.05
C SER A 140 3.43 13.08 12.40
N LEU A 141 2.91 11.89 12.74
CA LEU A 141 3.30 11.13 13.94
C LEU A 141 4.79 10.75 13.91
N GLY A 142 5.29 10.23 12.78
CA GLY A 142 6.71 9.92 12.58
C GLY A 142 7.65 11.13 12.64
N LEU A 143 7.11 12.36 12.52
CA LEU A 143 7.83 13.63 12.70
C LEU A 143 7.59 14.26 14.09
N GLY A 144 6.91 13.57 15.00
CA GLY A 144 6.54 14.09 16.34
C GLY A 144 5.51 15.22 16.33
N ARG A 145 4.85 15.48 15.19
CA ARG A 145 3.91 16.59 14.99
C ARG A 145 2.49 16.20 15.40
N ILE A 146 2.32 15.90 16.69
CA ILE A 146 1.09 15.32 17.26
C ILE A 146 -0.17 16.13 16.91
N VAL A 147 -0.10 17.47 16.99
CA VAL A 147 -1.23 18.36 16.63
C VAL A 147 -1.60 18.23 15.15
N GLN A 148 -0.61 18.24 14.25
CA GLN A 148 -0.83 18.10 12.81
C GLN A 148 -1.40 16.71 12.45
N ALA A 149 -0.98 15.65 13.15
CA ALA A 149 -1.55 14.32 13.00
C ALA A 149 -3.03 14.27 13.45
N GLU A 150 -3.34 14.92 14.57
CA GLU A 150 -4.71 15.02 15.09
C GLU A 150 -5.63 15.83 14.16
N GLU A 151 -5.15 16.90 13.53
CA GLU A 151 -5.89 17.65 12.51
C GLU A 151 -6.28 16.77 11.32
N TYR A 152 -5.32 16.01 10.75
CA TYR A 152 -5.60 15.10 9.64
C TYR A 152 -6.50 13.92 10.03
N LEU A 153 -6.36 13.38 11.25
CA LEU A 153 -7.24 12.31 11.75
C LEU A 153 -8.65 12.81 12.04
N SER A 154 -8.81 14.04 12.53
CA SER A 154 -10.11 14.70 12.69
C SER A 154 -10.81 14.86 11.34
N GLN A 155 -10.07 15.26 10.30
CA GLN A 155 -10.58 15.36 8.92
C GLN A 155 -11.00 13.98 8.38
N ALA A 156 -10.14 12.96 8.53
CA ALA A 156 -10.44 11.59 8.12
C ALA A 156 -11.70 11.03 8.81
N GLN A 157 -11.81 11.18 10.13
CA GLN A 157 -12.95 10.71 10.92
C GLN A 157 -14.24 11.43 10.52
N TRP A 158 -14.20 12.75 10.30
CA TRP A 158 -15.36 13.55 9.86
C TRP A 158 -15.85 13.16 8.46
N THR A 159 -14.94 12.84 7.54
CA THR A 159 -15.29 12.32 6.21
C THR A 159 -15.94 10.93 6.31
N VAL A 160 -15.40 10.02 7.14
CA VAL A 160 -16.00 8.69 7.36
C VAL A 160 -17.39 8.80 8.00
N LEU A 161 -17.55 9.60 9.06
CA LEU A 161 -18.84 9.80 9.76
C LEU A 161 -19.94 10.41 8.87
N LYS A 162 -19.58 11.09 7.79
CA LYS A 162 -20.53 11.66 6.81
C LYS A 162 -20.87 10.73 5.66
N SER A 163 -20.18 9.61 5.53
CA SER A 163 -20.41 8.63 4.47
C SER A 163 -21.34 7.51 4.92
N THR A 164 -22.30 7.15 4.06
CA THR A 164 -23.16 5.96 4.26
C THR A 164 -22.39 4.67 4.06
N ASP A 165 -21.45 4.67 3.12
CA ASP A 165 -20.77 3.47 2.61
C ASP A 165 -19.25 3.61 2.74
N CYS A 166 -18.72 3.25 3.91
CA CYS A 166 -17.27 3.24 4.18
C CYS A 166 -16.81 1.81 4.48
N SER A 167 -15.70 1.38 3.87
CA SER A 167 -15.25 -0.01 3.98
C SER A 167 -14.66 -0.34 5.36
N ASN A 168 -14.79 -1.59 5.81
CA ASN A 168 -14.13 -2.11 7.00
C ASN A 168 -12.60 -1.90 6.96
N ALA A 169 -11.97 -1.99 5.78
CA ALA A 169 -10.55 -1.70 5.61
C ALA A 169 -10.22 -0.23 5.93
N THR A 170 -11.07 0.71 5.51
CA THR A 170 -10.93 2.14 5.80
C THR A 170 -11.12 2.44 7.29
N TYR A 171 -12.12 1.81 7.92
CA TYR A 171 -12.33 1.90 9.37
C TYR A 171 -11.13 1.36 10.17
N SER A 172 -10.59 0.20 9.79
CA SER A 172 -9.38 -0.36 10.41
C SER A 172 -8.20 0.62 10.37
N LEU A 173 -7.87 1.17 9.20
CA LEU A 173 -6.73 2.09 9.05
C LEU A 173 -6.92 3.42 9.80
N LEU A 174 -8.16 3.93 9.89
CA LEU A 174 -8.49 5.09 10.73
C LEU A 174 -8.31 4.78 12.21
N HIS A 175 -8.86 3.67 12.69
CA HIS A 175 -8.73 3.25 14.08
C HIS A 175 -7.28 2.92 14.46
N ARG A 176 -6.47 2.36 13.55
CA ARG A 176 -5.02 2.15 13.76
C ARG A 176 -4.29 3.46 14.01
N ASN A 177 -4.50 4.46 13.14
CA ASN A 177 -3.82 5.76 13.27
C ASN A 177 -4.29 6.55 14.50
N LEU A 178 -5.58 6.48 14.86
CA LEU A 178 -6.06 7.04 16.14
C LEU A 178 -5.43 6.32 17.35
N GLY A 179 -5.27 4.99 17.28
CA GLY A 179 -4.53 4.23 18.29
C GLY A 179 -3.07 4.68 18.44
N LEU A 180 -2.38 4.92 17.33
CA LEU A 180 -1.00 5.44 17.31
C LEU A 180 -0.92 6.88 17.83
N LEU A 181 -1.88 7.75 17.50
CA LEU A 181 -1.98 9.10 18.06
C LEU A 181 -2.12 9.06 19.59
N TYR A 182 -2.97 8.18 20.13
CA TYR A 182 -3.16 8.06 21.58
C TYR A 182 -1.98 7.40 22.30
N ILE A 183 -1.25 6.45 21.66
CA ILE A 183 0.07 5.98 22.16
C ILE A 183 1.04 7.16 22.27
N ALA A 184 1.15 7.99 21.23
CA ALA A 184 2.03 9.16 21.21
C ALA A 184 1.61 10.29 22.18
N LYS A 185 0.38 10.24 22.70
CA LYS A 185 -0.14 11.08 23.80
C LYS A 185 -0.07 10.39 25.17
N GLU A 186 0.55 9.21 25.27
CA GLU A 186 0.59 8.34 26.46
C GLU A 186 -0.79 7.92 27.02
N ASN A 187 -1.88 8.17 26.30
CA ASN A 187 -3.24 7.77 26.69
C ASN A 187 -3.51 6.32 26.25
N TYR A 188 -2.97 5.38 27.03
CA TYR A 188 -3.06 3.95 26.74
C TYR A 188 -4.49 3.38 26.75
N GLU A 189 -5.48 4.04 27.36
CA GLU A 189 -6.85 3.50 27.41
C GLU A 189 -7.61 3.78 26.11
N GLU A 190 -7.59 5.02 25.62
CA GLU A 190 -8.13 5.36 24.30
C GLU A 190 -7.37 4.64 23.18
N ALA A 191 -6.04 4.51 23.31
CA ALA A 191 -5.24 3.73 22.37
C ALA A 191 -5.69 2.26 22.31
N ARG A 192 -5.99 1.62 23.46
CA ARG A 192 -6.52 0.25 23.50
C ARG A 192 -7.91 0.16 22.88
N TYR A 193 -8.81 1.11 23.13
CA TYR A 193 -10.12 1.17 22.49
C TYR A 193 -9.99 1.26 20.96
N HIS A 194 -9.16 2.17 20.46
CA HIS A 194 -8.96 2.34 19.03
C HIS A 194 -8.30 1.11 18.38
N LEU A 195 -7.27 0.51 18.97
CA LEU A 195 -6.62 -0.69 18.42
C LEU A 195 -7.51 -1.95 18.48
N ALA A 196 -8.39 -2.09 19.48
CA ALA A 196 -9.37 -3.18 19.50
C ALA A 196 -10.37 -3.07 18.33
N ASN A 197 -10.79 -1.85 17.99
CA ASN A 197 -11.63 -1.59 16.81
C ASN A 197 -10.87 -1.82 15.50
N ASP A 198 -9.59 -1.46 15.41
CA ASP A 198 -8.74 -1.80 14.24
C ASP A 198 -8.69 -3.32 14.00
N ILE A 199 -8.39 -4.10 15.04
CA ILE A 199 -8.39 -5.57 14.98
C ILE A 199 -9.75 -6.10 14.51
N TYR A 200 -10.86 -5.57 15.05
CA TYR A 200 -12.22 -5.96 14.68
C TYR A 200 -12.50 -5.68 13.20
N PHE A 201 -12.32 -4.44 12.74
CA PHE A 201 -12.60 -4.04 11.37
C PHE A 201 -11.66 -4.72 10.36
N ALA A 202 -10.38 -4.92 10.70
CA ALA A 202 -9.45 -5.69 9.88
C ALA A 202 -9.87 -7.16 9.77
N SER A 203 -10.32 -7.77 10.87
CA SER A 203 -10.87 -9.13 10.86
C SER A 203 -12.13 -9.24 9.99
N CYS A 204 -13.00 -8.23 10.01
CA CYS A 204 -14.18 -8.15 9.15
C CYS A 204 -13.89 -7.80 7.68
N ALA A 205 -12.70 -7.29 7.37
CA ALA A 205 -12.27 -6.96 6.00
C ALA A 205 -11.45 -8.08 5.35
N PHE A 206 -10.63 -8.79 6.14
CA PHE A 206 -9.55 -9.66 5.65
C PHE A 206 -9.47 -11.01 6.36
N GLY A 207 -10.08 -11.16 7.54
CA GLY A 207 -9.96 -12.32 8.43
C GLY A 207 -8.99 -12.10 9.59
N THR A 208 -9.14 -12.90 10.64
CA THR A 208 -8.29 -12.81 11.87
C THR A 208 -6.83 -13.21 11.62
N GLU A 209 -6.60 -14.05 10.61
CA GLU A 209 -5.31 -14.65 10.28
C GLU A 209 -4.56 -13.91 9.14
N ASP A 210 -4.96 -12.69 8.81
CA ASP A 210 -4.36 -11.89 7.75
C ASP A 210 -3.28 -10.92 8.28
N ILE A 211 -2.21 -10.72 7.51
CA ILE A 211 -1.13 -9.77 7.84
C ILE A 211 -1.66 -8.36 8.14
N ARG A 212 -2.69 -7.90 7.42
CA ARG A 212 -3.29 -6.58 7.61
C ARG A 212 -3.93 -6.44 9.00
N THR A 213 -4.47 -7.53 9.55
CA THR A 213 -4.98 -7.64 10.92
C THR A 213 -3.85 -7.72 11.94
N SER A 214 -2.71 -8.35 11.60
CA SER A 214 -1.55 -8.50 12.52
C SER A 214 -0.99 -7.17 13.06
N GLY A 215 -1.09 -6.07 12.31
CA GLY A 215 -0.64 -4.75 12.76
C GLY A 215 -1.37 -4.26 14.01
N GLY A 216 -2.69 -4.50 14.12
CA GLY A 216 -3.46 -4.13 15.30
C GLY A 216 -3.05 -4.93 16.54
N TYR A 217 -2.85 -6.24 16.39
CA TYR A 217 -2.31 -7.10 17.46
C TYR A 217 -0.92 -6.65 17.91
N PHE A 218 -0.03 -6.28 16.98
CA PHE A 218 1.33 -5.82 17.28
C PHE A 218 1.33 -4.50 18.08
N HIS A 219 0.55 -3.51 17.67
CA HIS A 219 0.46 -2.24 18.43
C HIS A 219 -0.17 -2.45 19.81
N LEU A 220 -1.16 -3.35 19.94
CA LEU A 220 -1.77 -3.68 21.22
C LEU A 220 -0.79 -4.43 22.15
N ALA A 221 0.06 -5.30 21.60
CA ALA A 221 1.14 -5.97 22.34
C ALA A 221 2.15 -4.95 22.89
N ASN A 222 2.54 -3.95 22.09
CA ASN A 222 3.43 -2.87 22.52
C ASN A 222 2.86 -2.07 23.71
N ILE A 223 1.54 -1.83 23.74
CA ILE A 223 0.88 -1.21 24.91
C ILE A 223 1.01 -2.11 26.15
N PHE A 224 0.68 -3.40 26.05
CA PHE A 224 0.77 -4.30 27.19
C PHE A 224 2.21 -4.49 27.70
N TYR A 225 3.20 -4.46 26.79
CA TYR A 225 4.62 -4.46 27.13
C TYR A 225 5.04 -3.21 27.91
N ASN A 226 4.61 -2.02 27.46
CA ASN A 226 4.86 -0.76 28.18
C ASN A 226 4.22 -0.78 29.57
N LEU A 227 2.98 -1.28 29.67
CA LEU A 227 2.23 -1.49 30.92
C LEU A 227 2.74 -2.67 31.79
N LYS A 228 3.85 -3.31 31.41
CA LYS A 228 4.48 -4.47 32.10
C LYS A 228 3.59 -5.70 32.27
N LYS A 229 2.52 -5.83 31.49
CA LYS A 229 1.62 -6.99 31.43
C LYS A 229 2.17 -8.00 30.42
N LEU A 230 3.33 -8.59 30.75
CA LEU A 230 4.13 -9.36 29.80
C LEU A 230 3.38 -10.55 29.19
N ASP A 231 2.55 -11.26 29.95
CA ASP A 231 1.78 -12.42 29.45
C ASP A 231 0.78 -12.03 28.33
N LEU A 232 0.20 -10.82 28.43
CA LEU A 232 -0.70 -10.27 27.40
C LEU A 232 0.06 -9.73 26.19
N ALA A 233 1.31 -9.28 26.38
CA ALA A 233 2.16 -8.88 25.27
C ALA A 233 2.67 -10.11 24.49
N ASP A 234 3.15 -11.13 25.20
CA ASP A 234 3.72 -12.36 24.63
C ASP A 234 2.70 -13.19 23.83
N THR A 235 1.48 -13.33 24.36
CA THR A 235 0.37 -13.98 23.63
C THR A 235 0.01 -13.25 22.33
N LEU A 236 0.03 -11.91 22.33
CA LEU A 236 -0.22 -11.11 21.12
C LEU A 236 0.97 -11.13 20.14
N TYR A 237 2.22 -11.05 20.61
CA TYR A 237 3.41 -11.18 19.76
C TYR A 237 3.54 -12.59 19.16
N THR A 238 3.16 -13.63 19.90
CA THR A 238 3.04 -15.00 19.39
C THR A 238 2.00 -15.05 18.29
N LYS A 239 0.81 -14.48 18.49
CA LYS A 239 -0.25 -14.44 17.46
C LYS A 239 0.17 -13.69 16.19
N VAL A 240 0.91 -12.59 16.32
CA VAL A 240 1.51 -11.89 15.16
C VAL A 240 2.52 -12.80 14.45
N SER A 241 3.40 -13.47 15.20
CA SER A 241 4.41 -14.39 14.66
C SER A 241 3.79 -15.57 13.91
N GLU A 242 2.70 -16.16 14.43
CA GLU A 242 1.94 -17.23 13.77
C GLU A 242 1.38 -16.79 12.40
N ILE A 243 0.74 -15.62 12.35
CA ILE A 243 0.14 -15.05 11.13
C ILE A 243 1.22 -14.85 10.05
N TRP A 244 2.34 -14.22 10.40
CA TRP A 244 3.45 -14.00 9.49
C TRP A 244 4.12 -15.30 9.05
N HIS A 245 4.34 -16.25 9.97
CA HIS A 245 4.94 -17.54 9.66
C HIS A 245 4.07 -18.34 8.67
N LYS A 246 2.76 -18.38 8.89
CA LYS A 246 1.80 -19.01 7.98
C LYS A 246 1.85 -18.39 6.59
N TYR A 247 1.70 -17.07 6.48
CA TYR A 247 1.73 -16.38 5.18
C TYR A 247 3.03 -16.61 4.40
N LEU A 248 4.18 -16.53 5.08
CA LEU A 248 5.48 -16.74 4.44
C LEU A 248 5.68 -18.20 3.99
N ASN A 249 5.19 -19.17 4.77
CA ASN A 249 5.17 -20.58 4.36
C ASN A 249 4.27 -20.80 3.13
N ASP A 250 3.04 -20.29 3.15
CA ASP A 250 2.08 -20.43 2.05
C ASP A 250 2.64 -19.80 0.75
N HIS A 251 3.22 -18.60 0.85
CA HIS A 251 3.86 -17.92 -0.28
C HIS A 251 5.11 -18.66 -0.78
N TYR A 252 5.92 -19.24 0.11
CA TYR A 252 7.07 -20.07 -0.26
C TYR A 252 6.64 -21.36 -0.98
N GLN A 253 5.58 -22.02 -0.53
CA GLN A 253 5.04 -23.22 -1.19
C GLN A 253 4.54 -22.90 -2.60
N VAL A 254 3.83 -21.79 -2.80
CA VAL A 254 3.39 -21.34 -4.13
C VAL A 254 4.58 -21.08 -5.07
N LEU A 255 5.62 -20.39 -4.60
CA LEU A 255 6.84 -20.15 -5.39
C LEU A 255 7.60 -21.44 -5.72
N SER A 256 7.69 -22.37 -4.76
CA SER A 256 8.28 -23.70 -4.96
C SER A 256 7.53 -24.51 -6.01
N GLN A 257 6.20 -24.55 -5.94
CA GLN A 257 5.34 -25.24 -6.92
C GLN A 257 5.47 -24.63 -8.31
N ALA A 258 5.43 -23.29 -8.44
CA ALA A 258 5.61 -22.61 -9.72
C ALA A 258 6.99 -22.90 -10.35
N ARG A 259 8.06 -22.89 -9.54
CA ARG A 259 9.42 -23.25 -9.98
C ARG A 259 9.49 -24.70 -10.47
N ASN A 260 8.89 -25.63 -9.74
CA ASN A 260 8.88 -27.05 -10.12
C ASN A 260 8.08 -27.28 -11.42
N GLN A 261 6.92 -26.63 -11.58
CA GLN A 261 6.14 -26.65 -12.82
C GLN A 261 6.93 -26.09 -14.01
N GLN A 262 7.71 -25.02 -13.82
CA GLN A 262 8.57 -24.46 -14.86
C GLN A 262 9.71 -25.42 -15.25
N ILE A 263 10.31 -26.12 -14.28
CA ILE A 263 11.31 -27.17 -14.53
C ILE A 263 10.69 -28.34 -15.31
N ASP A 264 9.50 -28.78 -14.92
CA ASP A 264 8.72 -29.83 -15.60
C ASP A 264 8.42 -29.48 -17.08
N LEU A 265 8.03 -28.23 -17.34
CA LEU A 265 7.75 -27.73 -18.69
C LEU A 265 9.01 -27.67 -19.54
N LEU A 266 10.15 -27.23 -18.97
CA LEU A 266 11.44 -27.26 -19.65
C LEU A 266 11.90 -28.70 -19.93
N GLY A 267 11.77 -29.61 -18.96
CA GLY A 267 12.10 -31.03 -19.12
C GLY A 267 11.28 -31.72 -20.20
N LYS A 268 9.96 -31.50 -20.23
CA LYS A 268 9.07 -32.01 -21.29
C LYS A 268 9.42 -31.44 -22.67
N ARG A 269 9.84 -30.17 -22.73
CA ARG A 269 10.31 -29.55 -23.98
C ARG A 269 11.61 -30.19 -24.47
N PHE A 270 12.60 -30.36 -23.59
CA PHE A 270 13.84 -31.09 -23.93
C PHE A 270 13.57 -32.51 -24.42
N VAL A 271 12.68 -33.28 -23.78
CA VAL A 271 12.32 -34.64 -24.23
C VAL A 271 11.72 -34.64 -25.64
N ASN A 272 10.88 -33.67 -25.97
CA ASN A 272 10.30 -33.53 -27.31
C ASN A 272 11.33 -33.07 -28.35
N ASP A 273 12.28 -32.20 -27.96
CA ASP A 273 13.32 -31.68 -28.84
C ASP A 273 14.46 -32.69 -29.07
N THR A 274 14.68 -33.66 -28.17
CA THR A 274 15.64 -34.79 -28.34
C THR A 274 15.12 -35.89 -29.27
N GLY A 275 14.65 -35.52 -30.46
CA GLY A 275 14.06 -36.39 -31.48
C GLY A 275 15.05 -37.34 -32.18
N LEU A 276 15.68 -38.25 -31.42
CA LEU A 276 16.50 -39.37 -31.91
C LEU A 276 15.99 -40.66 -31.23
N GLY A 277 15.74 -41.77 -31.92
CA GLY A 277 15.86 -42.05 -33.35
C GLY A 277 15.79 -43.57 -33.50
N THR A 278 14.74 -44.12 -34.10
CA THR A 278 14.45 -45.56 -34.02
C THR A 278 15.36 -46.40 -34.91
N GLY A 279 16.19 -47.26 -34.32
CA GLY A 279 16.76 -48.41 -35.04
C GLY A 279 18.04 -49.00 -34.47
N ILE A 280 17.95 -50.25 -34.00
CA ILE A 280 18.78 -51.40 -34.38
C ILE A 280 18.10 -52.67 -33.83
N ARG A 281 18.28 -53.82 -34.50
CA ARG A 281 17.69 -55.12 -34.12
C ARG A 281 18.71 -56.01 -33.43
N HIS A 282 18.27 -56.98 -32.62
CA HIS A 282 18.79 -58.36 -32.62
C HIS A 282 17.76 -59.31 -31.95
N GLU A 283 17.94 -60.62 -32.12
CA GLU A 283 16.85 -61.62 -32.07
C GLU A 283 16.36 -62.12 -30.69
N SER A 284 15.13 -62.66 -30.74
CA SER A 284 14.50 -63.68 -29.86
C SER A 284 15.40 -64.94 -29.66
N PRO A 285 15.10 -65.92 -28.75
CA PRO A 285 13.76 -66.28 -28.23
C PRO A 285 13.63 -66.90 -26.80
N HIS A 286 12.40 -67.36 -26.52
CA HIS A 286 12.01 -68.59 -25.77
C HIS A 286 11.67 -68.57 -24.25
N VAL A 287 10.52 -69.22 -23.94
CA VAL A 287 10.11 -69.88 -22.65
C VAL A 287 9.85 -68.96 -21.43
N SER A 288 8.98 -69.26 -20.46
CA SER A 288 7.57 -69.72 -20.42
C SER A 288 7.03 -69.61 -18.96
N GLN A 289 5.73 -69.88 -18.74
CA GLN A 289 5.09 -70.24 -17.46
C GLN A 289 4.84 -69.16 -16.37
N ARG A 290 3.71 -69.36 -15.67
CA ARG A 290 3.22 -68.75 -14.40
C ARG A 290 3.25 -69.86 -13.30
N PRO A 291 2.63 -69.73 -12.09
CA PRO A 291 2.29 -68.58 -11.21
C PRO A 291 2.76 -68.82 -9.73
N THR A 292 2.22 -68.05 -8.77
CA THR A 292 2.17 -68.31 -7.29
C THR A 292 3.49 -68.08 -6.51
N ALA A 293 3.54 -67.71 -5.22
CA ALA A 293 2.63 -67.02 -4.26
C ALA A 293 3.53 -66.55 -3.05
N ARG A 294 3.16 -66.38 -1.75
CA ARG A 294 1.96 -66.59 -0.93
C ARG A 294 2.11 -65.85 0.44
N CYS A 295 1.08 -65.16 0.95
CA CYS A 295 0.94 -64.71 2.37
C CYS A 295 2.01 -63.70 2.92
N ALA A 296 1.88 -63.08 4.10
CA ALA A 296 0.67 -62.59 4.80
C ALA A 296 0.99 -61.53 5.89
N ARG A 297 0.22 -60.43 5.88
CA ARG A 297 -0.56 -59.86 7.01
C ARG A 297 -0.08 -60.11 8.46
N ALA A 298 0.31 -59.02 9.15
CA ALA A 298 0.20 -58.89 10.61
C ALA A 298 -0.28 -57.47 10.98
N LYS A 299 -1.23 -57.37 11.94
CA LYS A 299 -1.80 -56.10 12.44
C LYS A 299 -2.27 -56.30 13.88
N GLN A 300 -1.71 -55.57 14.84
CA GLN A 300 -2.15 -55.43 16.24
C GLN A 300 -1.32 -54.27 16.85
N HIS A 301 -1.83 -53.25 17.56
CA HIS A 301 -2.92 -53.11 18.55
C HIS A 301 -2.78 -54.09 19.73
N SER A 302 -2.77 -53.71 21.01
CA SER A 302 -2.83 -52.39 21.69
C SER A 302 -2.28 -52.58 23.14
N ARG A 303 -2.50 -51.80 24.21
CA ARG A 303 -3.47 -50.73 24.56
C ARG A 303 -2.99 -50.00 25.83
N VAL A 304 -3.48 -48.77 26.06
CA VAL A 304 -3.71 -48.08 27.37
C VAL A 304 -2.63 -48.18 28.46
N ALA A 305 -2.07 -47.02 28.80
CA ALA A 305 -2.23 -46.41 30.12
C ALA A 305 -2.66 -44.94 29.89
#